data_AF-A0A4U3A7P3-F1
#
_entry.id   AF-A0A4U3A7P3-F1
#
_cell.length_a   1.000
_cell.length_b   1.000
_cell.length_c   1.000
_cell.angle_alpha   90.00
_cell.angle_beta   90.00
_cell.angle_gamma   90.00
#
_symmetry.space_group_name_H-M   'P 1'
#
loop_
_entity.id
_entity.type
_entity.pdbx_description
1 polymer ?
#
loop_
_entity_poly.entity_id
_entity_poly.type
_entity_poly.pdbx_seq_one_letter_code
_entity_poly.pdbx_strand_id
1 'polypeptide(L)'
;MQMTKILINKSFLLLAIIVMLSSVFSFQSVKAVSNSKTTEVIIHYKEKSGNTKDWNLWGWGENANGKSYEFTGEDEFGKYAKIKIDGDYNRVGFIVRTNEWEKDGGDHWVENIRDGRAEVWILSGDEKVYNSKPSSDLSIQKATIDSFNEITVTTNVPFNSKEQKIEIEGIKIKEINPFDKNGGDFTNKVKIITEQKINLKQTYKVKIENLANTNTEIGKVIRSEEFDNLFYYGGNDLGNTYTSQYTKFRVWAPTASEAKLVTYKKWSDKIGTEINMQQGEKGTWKAELKGNQKGLFYTYKVKIGDKWTEAVDPYVRAASVNGDKGAVVDLEETNPKKWKANKKPKFKNPEDAIIYELHVRDLSIQPESGIKQKGKYLGVTEKGTKGPEGVKTGLDHMKNLGVTHVQFLPIFDYASVNEENLNEPQYNWGYDPENFNVPEGSYSTNPFEPTVRITE
;
A
#
# COMPACT_ATOMS: atom_id res chain seq x y z
N MET A 1 27.03 55.94 55.13
CA MET A 1 28.11 56.54 55.95
C MET A 1 29.37 56.60 55.09
N GLN A 2 29.87 57.81 54.89
CA GLN A 2 31.20 58.25 54.41
C GLN A 2 31.71 57.71 53.05
N MET A 3 31.97 58.54 52.03
CA MET A 3 32.76 59.80 51.88
C MET A 3 34.22 59.55 51.44
N THR A 4 34.52 60.04 50.22
CA THR A 4 35.75 60.73 49.76
C THR A 4 37.08 59.94 49.76
N LYS A 5 38.09 60.20 48.90
CA LYS A 5 38.48 61.44 48.19
C LYS A 5 39.47 61.13 47.05
N ILE A 6 39.46 62.05 46.09
CA ILE A 6 40.29 62.26 44.89
C ILE A 6 41.73 62.71 45.20
N LEU A 7 42.71 62.40 44.33
CA LEU A 7 43.91 63.20 43.98
C LEU A 7 44.67 62.53 42.79
N ILE A 8 44.49 62.93 41.53
CA ILE A 8 45.19 63.94 40.69
C ILE A 8 46.73 63.81 40.58
N ASN A 9 47.21 63.46 39.37
CA ASN A 9 48.26 64.19 38.59
C ASN A 9 48.42 63.50 37.22
N LYS A 10 47.94 64.02 36.08
CA LYS A 10 48.46 65.14 35.25
C LYS A 10 49.95 65.09 34.97
N SER A 11 50.35 64.16 34.10
CA SER A 11 51.46 64.27 33.15
C SER A 11 51.28 63.20 32.07
N PHE A 12 51.63 63.49 30.82
CA PHE A 12 51.34 62.73 29.58
C PHE A 12 50.02 63.06 28.86
N LEU A 13 49.77 64.35 28.64
CA LEU A 13 48.86 64.82 27.60
C LEU A 13 49.65 65.74 26.65
N LEU A 14 50.57 65.20 25.84
CA LEU A 14 51.11 65.85 24.63
C LEU A 14 52.04 64.95 23.77
N LEU A 15 51.71 63.68 23.50
CA LEU A 15 52.52 62.87 22.56
C LEU A 15 51.76 61.72 21.87
N ALA A 16 50.48 61.92 21.52
CA ALA A 16 49.70 60.88 20.81
C ALA A 16 48.62 61.45 19.86
N ILE A 17 48.82 62.66 19.31
CA ILE A 17 47.86 63.30 18.37
C ILE A 17 48.48 63.52 16.96
N ILE A 18 49.70 63.05 16.68
CA ILE A 18 50.36 63.22 15.36
C ILE A 18 50.74 61.86 14.71
N VAL A 19 49.94 60.81 14.91
CA VAL A 19 50.08 59.53 14.16
C VAL A 19 48.73 58.98 13.63
N MET A 20 47.63 59.73 13.73
CA MET A 20 46.35 59.38 13.10
C MET A 20 46.10 60.19 11.81
N LEU A 21 47.06 60.18 10.88
CA LEU A 21 46.91 60.81 9.56
C LEU A 21 47.87 60.18 8.53
N SER A 22 47.85 58.86 8.39
CA SER A 22 48.46 58.16 7.24
C SER A 22 48.16 56.65 7.23
N SER A 23 46.94 56.28 6.83
CA SER A 23 46.74 55.02 6.10
C SER A 23 45.43 55.09 5.32
N VAL A 24 45.60 55.42 4.04
CA VAL A 24 44.60 55.25 2.99
C VAL A 24 44.28 53.76 2.91
N PHE A 25 43.13 53.35 3.44
CA PHE A 25 42.52 52.09 3.04
C PHE A 25 41.60 52.37 1.85
N SER A 26 42.04 51.91 0.69
CA SER A 26 41.22 51.81 -0.51
C SER A 26 40.00 50.94 -0.21
N PHE A 27 38.82 51.56 -0.07
CA PHE A 27 37.55 50.84 -0.17
C PHE A 27 37.38 50.40 -1.63
N GLN A 28 37.81 49.19 -1.96
CA GLN A 28 37.22 48.51 -3.11
C GLN A 28 35.77 48.20 -2.73
N SER A 29 34.83 48.77 -3.48
CA SER A 29 33.44 48.32 -3.45
C SER A 29 33.40 46.85 -3.87
N VAL A 30 33.27 45.95 -2.90
CA VAL A 30 32.83 44.58 -3.18
C VAL A 30 31.37 44.71 -3.62
N LYS A 31 31.13 44.62 -4.93
CA LYS A 31 29.78 44.35 -5.42
C LYS A 31 29.33 43.05 -4.74
N ALA A 32 28.30 43.13 -3.92
CA ALA A 32 27.58 41.94 -3.49
C ALA A 32 27.12 41.22 -4.76
N VAL A 33 27.75 40.11 -5.10
CA VAL A 33 27.19 39.17 -6.07
C VAL A 33 25.96 38.61 -5.39
N SER A 34 24.78 39.09 -5.77
CA SER A 34 23.55 38.39 -5.42
C SER A 34 23.66 37.03 -6.07
N ASN A 35 23.91 36.00 -5.28
CA ASN A 35 23.78 34.63 -5.75
C ASN A 35 22.27 34.34 -5.81
N SER A 36 21.57 34.98 -6.75
CA SER A 36 20.17 34.71 -7.02
C SER A 36 20.12 33.28 -7.53
N LYS A 37 19.72 32.35 -6.65
CA LYS A 37 19.43 30.99 -7.07
C LYS A 37 18.38 31.05 -8.17
N THR A 38 18.55 30.23 -9.19
CA THR A 38 17.61 30.12 -10.30
C THR A 38 17.21 28.66 -10.43
N THR A 39 15.95 28.44 -10.80
CA THR A 39 15.43 27.12 -11.12
C THR A 39 15.28 27.04 -12.64
N GLU A 40 15.96 26.07 -13.26
CA GLU A 40 15.89 25.82 -14.70
C GLU A 40 15.00 24.60 -14.97
N VAL A 41 14.00 24.76 -15.84
CA VAL A 41 13.17 23.64 -16.31
C VAL A 41 13.27 23.56 -17.83
N ILE A 42 13.65 22.39 -18.33
CA ILE A 42 13.64 22.06 -19.75
C ILE A 42 12.31 21.37 -20.03
N ILE A 43 11.45 21.99 -20.85
CA ILE A 43 10.12 21.50 -21.18
C ILE A 43 10.11 21.08 -22.64
N HIS A 44 9.93 19.80 -22.88
CA HIS A 44 9.76 19.21 -24.22
C HIS A 44 8.28 19.02 -24.53
N TYR A 45 7.83 19.49 -25.68
CA TYR A 45 6.42 19.57 -26.07
C TYR A 45 6.19 18.94 -27.44
N LYS A 46 5.37 17.89 -27.46
CA LYS A 46 4.89 17.28 -28.70
C LYS A 46 3.59 17.94 -29.12
N GLU A 47 3.66 18.75 -30.18
CA GLU A 47 2.47 19.30 -30.82
C GLU A 47 1.61 18.22 -31.46
N LYS A 48 0.29 18.45 -31.46
CA LYS A 48 -0.67 17.64 -32.22
C LYS A 48 -0.39 17.77 -33.72
N SER A 49 -0.50 16.65 -34.44
CA SER A 49 -0.43 16.67 -35.91
C SER A 49 -1.49 17.59 -36.51
N GLY A 50 -1.10 18.43 -37.47
CA GLY A 50 -1.97 19.44 -38.07
C GLY A 50 -2.24 20.67 -37.21
N ASN A 51 -1.42 20.92 -36.18
CA ASN A 51 -1.47 22.15 -35.40
C ASN A 51 -1.32 23.39 -36.30
N THR A 52 -2.17 24.38 -36.11
CA THR A 52 -2.15 25.68 -36.81
C THR A 52 -1.93 26.86 -35.85
N LYS A 53 -1.85 26.59 -34.54
CA LYS A 53 -1.70 27.59 -33.50
C LYS A 53 -0.23 27.79 -33.14
N ASP A 54 0.10 29.03 -32.79
CA ASP A 54 1.43 29.40 -32.32
C ASP A 54 1.48 29.34 -30.79
N TRP A 55 2.00 28.22 -30.28
CA TRP A 55 2.07 27.94 -28.86
C TRP A 55 3.33 28.55 -28.24
N ASN A 56 3.17 29.16 -27.06
CA ASN A 56 4.23 29.56 -26.14
C ASN A 56 3.93 29.04 -24.73
N LEU A 57 4.76 29.43 -23.76
CA LEU A 57 4.65 28.98 -22.38
C LEU A 57 4.42 30.15 -21.42
N TRP A 58 3.60 29.93 -20.40
CA TRP A 58 3.57 30.74 -19.19
C TRP A 58 4.11 29.93 -18.02
N GLY A 59 5.23 30.33 -17.43
CA GLY A 59 5.88 29.58 -16.34
C GLY A 59 6.00 30.40 -15.05
N TRP A 60 5.86 29.75 -13.89
CA TRP A 60 5.96 30.38 -12.57
C TRP A 60 6.54 29.42 -11.52
N GLY A 61 7.28 29.96 -10.55
CA GLY A 61 7.66 29.23 -9.34
C GLY A 61 6.50 29.16 -8.36
N GLU A 62 6.49 28.18 -7.45
CA GLU A 62 5.45 28.11 -6.42
C GLU A 62 5.37 29.41 -5.60
N ASN A 63 4.18 30.02 -5.56
CA ASN A 63 3.90 31.34 -4.96
C ASN A 63 4.64 32.54 -5.60
N ALA A 64 5.16 32.40 -6.82
CA ALA A 64 5.81 33.48 -7.57
C ALA A 64 4.94 33.99 -8.72
N ASN A 65 5.28 35.17 -9.23
CA ASN A 65 4.67 35.70 -10.46
C ASN A 65 5.14 34.91 -11.68
N GLY A 66 4.25 34.71 -12.64
CA GLY A 66 4.58 34.05 -13.89
C GLY A 66 5.18 34.97 -14.95
N LYS A 67 5.80 34.36 -15.96
CA LYS A 67 6.38 35.03 -17.12
C LYS A 67 6.16 34.22 -18.39
N SER A 68 6.10 34.90 -19.53
CA SER A 68 6.05 34.27 -20.85
C SER A 68 7.43 33.75 -21.28
N TYR A 69 7.45 32.58 -21.89
CA TYR A 69 8.63 31.96 -22.50
C TYR A 69 8.26 31.41 -23.88
N GLU A 70 9.17 31.55 -24.83
CA GLU A 70 9.02 30.97 -26.16
C GLU A 70 9.69 29.58 -26.21
N PHE A 71 9.24 28.73 -27.13
CA PHE A 71 10.01 27.54 -27.46
C PHE A 71 11.36 27.94 -28.07
N THR A 72 12.43 27.37 -27.52
CA THR A 72 13.81 27.74 -27.83
C THR A 72 14.45 26.88 -28.91
N GLY A 73 13.79 25.79 -29.32
CA GLY A 73 14.27 24.90 -30.38
C GLY A 73 13.35 23.68 -30.57
N GLU A 74 13.80 22.74 -31.38
CA GLU A 74 13.14 21.46 -31.64
C GLU A 74 14.15 20.31 -31.52
N ASP A 75 13.67 19.14 -31.07
CA ASP A 75 14.40 17.88 -31.01
C ASP A 75 13.55 16.72 -31.59
N GLU A 76 14.02 15.48 -31.45
CA GLU A 76 13.29 14.30 -31.94
C GLU A 76 11.91 14.09 -31.29
N PHE A 77 11.70 14.63 -30.09
CA PHE A 77 10.40 14.58 -29.43
C PHE A 77 9.50 15.68 -30.01
N GLY A 78 9.94 16.93 -30.01
CA GLY A 78 9.16 18.05 -30.53
C GLY A 78 9.80 19.39 -30.20
N LYS A 79 9.00 20.43 -30.01
CA LYS A 79 9.50 21.74 -29.57
C LYS A 79 10.00 21.63 -28.13
N TYR A 80 11.05 22.36 -27.77
CA TYR A 80 11.48 22.45 -26.37
C TYR A 80 11.78 23.89 -25.97
N ALA A 81 11.54 24.20 -24.70
CA ALA A 81 11.85 25.47 -24.09
C ALA A 81 12.74 25.26 -22.86
N LYS A 82 13.76 26.10 -22.69
CA LYS A 82 14.52 26.18 -21.44
C LYS A 82 14.04 27.40 -20.67
N ILE A 83 13.21 27.18 -19.66
CA ILE A 83 12.70 28.27 -18.82
C ILE A 83 13.59 28.44 -17.59
N LYS A 84 13.92 29.69 -17.27
CA LYS A 84 14.67 30.06 -16.06
C LYS A 84 13.81 30.95 -15.19
N ILE A 85 13.64 30.55 -13.94
CA ILE A 85 12.83 31.26 -12.96
C ILE A 85 13.72 31.67 -11.80
N ASP A 86 13.65 32.94 -11.42
CA ASP A 86 14.42 33.48 -10.29
C ASP A 86 13.86 32.91 -8.97
N GLY A 87 14.70 32.21 -8.23
CA GLY A 87 14.37 31.48 -7.00
C GLY A 87 14.80 30.01 -7.04
N ASP A 88 14.78 29.40 -5.86
CA ASP A 88 15.06 27.96 -5.64
C ASP A 88 13.73 27.28 -5.30
N TYR A 89 13.12 26.65 -6.31
CA TYR A 89 11.80 26.04 -6.16
C TYR A 89 11.90 24.53 -6.24
N ASN A 90 11.28 23.84 -5.29
CA ASN A 90 11.02 22.40 -5.40
C ASN A 90 9.93 22.10 -6.46
N ARG A 91 9.12 23.13 -6.78
CA ARG A 91 7.93 23.00 -7.61
C ARG A 91 7.76 24.19 -8.54
N VAL A 92 7.56 23.92 -9.82
CA VAL A 92 7.36 24.93 -10.88
C VAL A 92 6.08 24.59 -11.65
N GLY A 93 5.24 25.60 -11.86
CA GLY A 93 4.06 25.50 -12.70
C GLY A 93 4.31 26.06 -14.10
N PHE A 94 3.65 25.51 -15.11
CA PHE A 94 3.61 26.10 -16.44
C PHE A 94 2.29 25.81 -17.17
N ILE A 95 2.01 26.57 -18.23
CA ILE A 95 0.89 26.38 -19.15
C ILE A 95 1.40 26.50 -20.59
N VAL A 96 0.99 25.60 -21.47
CA VAL A 96 1.11 25.77 -22.93
C VAL A 96 -0.06 26.60 -23.43
N ARG A 97 0.20 27.77 -24.03
CA ARG A 97 -0.85 28.71 -24.42
C ARG A 97 -0.52 29.52 -25.68
N THR A 98 -1.52 30.14 -26.29
CA THR A 98 -1.30 31.20 -27.29
C THR A 98 -1.15 32.58 -26.61
N ASN A 99 -0.83 33.61 -27.41
CA ASN A 99 -0.83 35.00 -26.95
C ASN A 99 -2.23 35.48 -26.52
N GLU A 100 -3.27 34.90 -27.10
CA GLU A 100 -4.69 35.13 -26.77
C GLU A 100 -5.17 34.29 -25.58
N TRP A 101 -4.27 33.61 -24.85
CA TRP A 101 -4.57 32.79 -23.66
C TRP A 101 -5.43 31.56 -23.89
N GLU A 102 -5.54 31.09 -25.13
CA GLU A 102 -6.04 29.74 -25.36
C GLU A 102 -5.02 28.74 -24.78
N LYS A 103 -5.48 27.72 -24.05
CA LYS A 103 -4.62 26.70 -23.44
C LYS A 103 -4.61 25.42 -24.26
N ASP A 104 -3.48 24.75 -24.28
CA ASP A 104 -3.39 23.35 -24.72
C ASP A 104 -3.26 22.43 -23.51
N GLY A 105 -4.40 21.87 -23.08
CA GLY A 105 -4.52 21.15 -21.80
C GLY A 105 -4.79 22.08 -20.62
N GLY A 106 -4.33 21.66 -19.44
CA GLY A 106 -4.54 22.35 -18.16
C GLY A 106 -3.29 23.07 -17.62
N ASP A 107 -3.26 23.29 -16.31
CA ASP A 107 -2.09 23.80 -15.60
C ASP A 107 -1.15 22.62 -15.27
N HIS A 108 0.10 22.70 -15.69
CA HIS A 108 1.09 21.66 -15.49
C HIS A 108 1.97 21.96 -14.28
N TRP A 109 2.34 20.92 -13.52
CA TRP A 109 3.22 21.04 -12.36
C TRP A 109 4.42 20.09 -12.47
N VAL A 110 5.61 20.66 -12.38
CA VAL A 110 6.87 19.94 -12.20
C VAL A 110 7.15 19.87 -10.70
N GLU A 111 7.19 18.67 -10.16
CA GLU A 111 7.37 18.39 -8.73
C GLU A 111 8.76 17.83 -8.45
N ASN A 112 9.21 17.93 -7.20
CA ASN A 112 10.46 17.31 -6.71
C ASN A 112 11.71 17.78 -7.46
N ILE A 113 11.76 19.05 -7.89
CA ILE A 113 12.95 19.63 -8.49
C ILE A 113 14.05 19.67 -7.44
N ARG A 114 15.15 18.97 -7.72
CA ARG A 114 16.35 18.93 -6.88
C ARG A 114 17.48 19.63 -7.61
N ASP A 115 18.35 20.28 -6.84
CA ASP A 115 19.54 20.99 -7.37
C ASP A 115 19.22 22.10 -8.39
N GLY A 116 18.00 22.66 -8.33
CA GLY A 116 17.57 23.79 -9.16
C GLY A 116 17.39 23.45 -10.65
N ARG A 117 17.30 22.17 -11.03
CA ARG A 117 17.12 21.77 -12.43
C ARG A 117 16.13 20.61 -12.59
N ALA A 118 15.26 20.72 -13.60
CA ALA A 118 14.41 19.62 -14.05
C ALA A 118 14.32 19.57 -15.58
N GLU A 119 13.99 18.39 -16.10
CA GLU A 119 13.72 18.16 -17.52
C GLU A 119 12.48 17.27 -17.63
N VAL A 120 11.51 17.74 -18.40
CA VAL A 120 10.17 17.14 -18.48
C VAL A 120 9.64 17.14 -19.90
N TRP A 121 8.67 16.26 -20.15
CA TRP A 121 8.00 16.08 -21.43
C TRP A 121 6.49 16.21 -21.24
N ILE A 122 5.83 16.84 -22.22
CA ILE A 122 4.38 17.01 -22.29
C ILE A 122 3.90 16.73 -23.72
N LEU A 123 2.66 16.30 -23.82
CA LEU A 123 1.98 16.03 -25.08
C LEU A 123 0.83 17.01 -25.23
N SER A 124 0.56 17.44 -26.45
CA SER A 124 -0.55 18.35 -26.74
C SER A 124 -1.86 17.83 -26.16
N GLY A 125 -2.59 18.67 -25.42
CA GLY A 125 -3.82 18.33 -24.72
C GLY A 125 -3.70 17.43 -23.47
N ASP A 126 -2.51 16.94 -23.11
CA ASP A 126 -2.30 16.12 -21.91
C ASP A 126 -2.01 17.01 -20.68
N GLU A 127 -2.65 16.74 -19.55
CA GLU A 127 -2.34 17.39 -18.26
C GLU A 127 -1.16 16.73 -17.53
N LYS A 128 -0.72 15.55 -17.98
CA LYS A 128 0.37 14.82 -17.35
C LYS A 128 1.74 15.36 -17.77
N VAL A 129 2.57 15.66 -16.77
CA VAL A 129 4.00 15.95 -16.93
C VAL A 129 4.81 14.66 -16.77
N TYR A 130 5.66 14.34 -17.74
CA TYR A 130 6.50 13.15 -17.75
C TYR A 130 7.95 13.53 -17.40
N ASN A 131 8.58 12.81 -16.46
CA ASN A 131 9.98 13.05 -16.04
C ASN A 131 11.03 12.33 -16.92
N SER A 132 10.60 11.73 -18.02
CA SER A 132 11.43 11.06 -19.02
C SER A 132 10.68 11.06 -20.35
N LYS A 133 11.39 11.15 -21.49
CA LYS A 133 10.81 11.11 -22.85
C LYS A 133 9.80 9.96 -22.96
N PRO A 134 8.47 10.23 -22.98
CA PRO A 134 7.49 9.18 -23.14
C PRO A 134 7.63 8.61 -24.55
N SER A 135 7.38 7.32 -24.71
CA SER A 135 7.21 6.75 -26.05
C SER A 135 6.12 7.55 -26.75
N SER A 136 6.43 8.13 -27.91
CA SER A 136 5.46 8.80 -28.77
C SER A 136 4.50 7.81 -29.41
N ASP A 137 4.86 6.52 -29.41
CA ASP A 137 4.04 5.48 -29.98
C ASP A 137 2.91 5.15 -29.01
N LEU A 138 1.68 5.35 -29.49
CA LEU A 138 0.48 5.03 -28.74
C LEU A 138 0.50 3.53 -28.37
N SER A 139 0.26 3.23 -27.10
CA SER A 139 0.21 1.87 -26.59
C SER A 139 -0.84 1.76 -25.49
N ILE A 140 -1.47 0.60 -25.39
CA ILE A 140 -2.42 0.30 -24.33
C ILE A 140 -1.63 -0.03 -23.06
N GLN A 141 -1.84 0.74 -21.99
CA GLN A 141 -1.24 0.50 -20.68
C GLN A 141 -2.03 -0.54 -19.89
N LYS A 142 -3.36 -0.43 -19.90
CA LYS A 142 -4.26 -1.38 -19.24
C LYS A 142 -5.68 -1.31 -19.78
N ALA A 143 -6.41 -2.41 -19.62
CA ALA A 143 -7.85 -2.47 -19.80
C ALA A 143 -8.48 -3.09 -18.55
N THR A 144 -9.40 -2.41 -17.88
CA THR A 144 -10.01 -2.89 -16.63
C THR A 144 -11.52 -3.01 -16.74
N ILE A 145 -12.09 -4.12 -16.26
CA ILE A 145 -13.54 -4.29 -16.12
C ILE A 145 -13.98 -3.53 -14.87
N ASP A 146 -14.66 -2.41 -15.10
CA ASP A 146 -14.93 -1.39 -14.10
C ASP A 146 -16.42 -1.35 -13.68
N SER A 147 -17.28 -1.95 -14.49
CA SER A 147 -18.68 -2.26 -14.20
C SER A 147 -19.09 -3.52 -14.99
N PHE A 148 -20.28 -4.06 -14.72
CA PHE A 148 -20.83 -5.17 -15.50
C PHE A 148 -21.08 -4.82 -16.98
N ASN A 149 -21.00 -3.55 -17.37
CA ASN A 149 -21.13 -3.12 -18.77
C ASN A 149 -20.06 -2.11 -19.19
N GLU A 150 -18.97 -1.95 -18.42
CA GLU A 150 -17.94 -0.93 -18.69
C GLU A 150 -16.54 -1.55 -18.63
N ILE A 151 -15.76 -1.34 -19.69
CA ILE A 151 -14.31 -1.55 -19.70
C ILE A 151 -13.63 -0.19 -19.84
N THR A 152 -12.72 0.12 -18.93
CA THR A 152 -11.87 1.31 -19.01
C THR A 152 -10.54 0.95 -19.65
N VAL A 153 -10.19 1.60 -20.76
CA VAL A 153 -8.88 1.45 -21.40
C VAL A 153 -8.04 2.69 -21.11
N THR A 154 -6.81 2.49 -20.65
CA THR A 154 -5.82 3.55 -20.42
C THR A 154 -4.65 3.37 -21.38
N THR A 155 -4.21 4.43 -22.03
CA THR A 155 -3.03 4.48 -22.91
C THR A 155 -1.89 5.28 -22.28
N ASN A 156 -0.67 5.14 -22.82
CA ASN A 156 0.50 5.88 -22.36
C ASN A 156 0.46 7.37 -22.72
N VAL A 157 -0.21 7.70 -23.82
CA VAL A 157 -0.37 9.03 -24.40
C VAL A 157 -1.82 9.24 -24.81
N PRO A 158 -2.34 10.48 -24.85
CA PRO A 158 -3.69 10.72 -25.31
C PRO A 158 -3.83 10.48 -26.82
N PHE A 159 -5.03 10.10 -27.25
CA PHE A 159 -5.37 9.86 -28.65
C PHE A 159 -6.78 10.34 -28.97
N ASN A 160 -7.09 10.54 -30.25
CA ASN A 160 -8.45 10.83 -30.68
C ASN A 160 -9.28 9.54 -30.69
N SER A 161 -10.17 9.40 -29.71
CA SER A 161 -11.00 8.21 -29.52
C SER A 161 -12.01 7.94 -30.65
N LYS A 162 -12.35 8.95 -31.47
CA LYS A 162 -13.25 8.78 -32.63
C LYS A 162 -12.55 8.35 -33.90
N GLU A 163 -11.25 8.62 -34.02
CA GLU A 163 -10.45 8.26 -35.19
C GLU A 163 -9.85 6.87 -35.09
N GLN A 164 -9.82 6.29 -33.88
CA GLN A 164 -9.28 4.97 -33.64
C GLN A 164 -10.38 3.90 -33.62
N LYS A 165 -10.18 2.82 -34.37
CA LYS A 165 -11.06 1.65 -34.28
C LYS A 165 -10.71 0.82 -33.05
N ILE A 166 -11.64 0.74 -32.10
CA ILE A 166 -11.51 -0.08 -30.90
C ILE A 166 -12.46 -1.26 -30.98
N GLU A 167 -11.96 -2.46 -30.69
CA GLU A 167 -12.72 -3.70 -30.67
C GLU A 167 -12.42 -4.49 -29.39
N ILE A 168 -13.40 -5.28 -28.95
CA ILE A 168 -13.24 -6.25 -27.86
C ILE A 168 -13.61 -7.62 -28.40
N GLU A 169 -12.67 -8.58 -28.36
CA GLU A 169 -12.95 -9.94 -28.84
C GLU A 169 -14.10 -10.57 -28.06
N GLY A 170 -15.16 -10.98 -28.78
CA GLY A 170 -16.33 -11.65 -28.19
C GLY A 170 -17.35 -10.72 -27.51
N ILE A 171 -17.16 -9.40 -27.53
CA ILE A 171 -18.11 -8.43 -26.96
C ILE A 171 -18.52 -7.37 -27.98
N LYS A 172 -19.80 -7.03 -28.01
CA LYS A 172 -20.31 -5.90 -28.80
C LYS A 172 -20.22 -4.61 -28.00
N ILE A 173 -19.68 -3.59 -28.64
CA ILE A 173 -19.54 -2.24 -28.08
C ILE A 173 -20.78 -1.45 -28.42
N LYS A 174 -21.42 -0.86 -27.40
CA LYS A 174 -22.55 0.06 -27.55
C LYS A 174 -22.06 1.48 -27.82
N GLU A 175 -21.10 1.95 -27.03
CA GLU A 175 -20.58 3.31 -27.09
C GLU A 175 -19.15 3.37 -26.53
N ILE A 176 -18.36 4.31 -27.04
CA ILE A 176 -17.02 4.62 -26.55
C ILE A 176 -17.03 6.09 -26.19
N ASN A 177 -16.73 6.39 -24.92
CA ASN A 177 -16.76 7.74 -24.39
C ASN A 177 -15.39 8.08 -23.79
N PRO A 178 -14.84 9.29 -24.04
CA PRO A 178 -13.74 9.81 -23.26
C PRO A 178 -14.03 9.73 -21.76
N PHE A 179 -13.05 9.33 -20.96
CA PHE A 179 -13.24 9.20 -19.52
C PHE A 179 -13.47 10.57 -18.86
N ASP A 180 -12.72 11.58 -19.30
CA ASP A 180 -12.92 12.98 -18.97
C ASP A 180 -13.70 13.67 -20.10
N LYS A 181 -14.82 14.30 -19.75
CA LYS A 181 -15.68 14.99 -20.71
C LYS A 181 -15.16 16.39 -21.07
N ASN A 182 -14.22 16.93 -20.29
CA ASN A 182 -13.70 18.29 -20.48
C ASN A 182 -12.62 18.35 -21.57
N GLY A 183 -11.87 17.27 -21.80
CA GLY A 183 -10.82 17.17 -22.83
C GLY A 183 -11.33 16.87 -24.24
N GLY A 184 -12.65 16.77 -24.44
CA GLY A 184 -13.24 16.38 -25.72
C GLY A 184 -12.85 14.95 -26.13
N ASP A 185 -12.66 14.73 -27.43
CA ASP A 185 -12.39 13.39 -27.99
C ASP A 185 -10.92 12.94 -27.83
N PHE A 186 -10.03 13.85 -27.38
CA PHE A 186 -8.61 13.59 -27.20
C PHE A 186 -8.33 13.22 -25.73
N THR A 187 -7.97 11.97 -25.48
CA THR A 187 -7.86 11.45 -24.11
C THR A 187 -6.90 10.28 -24.01
N ASN A 188 -6.29 10.08 -22.84
CA ASN A 188 -5.51 8.89 -22.51
C ASN A 188 -6.36 7.79 -21.84
N LYS A 189 -7.66 8.03 -21.65
CA LYS A 189 -8.59 7.08 -21.02
C LYS A 189 -9.93 7.10 -21.71
N VAL A 190 -10.40 5.92 -22.13
CA VAL A 190 -11.74 5.74 -22.70
C VAL A 190 -12.55 4.75 -21.89
N LYS A 191 -13.84 5.03 -21.74
CA LYS A 191 -14.86 4.12 -21.22
C LYS A 191 -15.56 3.46 -22.40
N ILE A 192 -15.46 2.15 -22.48
CA ILE A 192 -16.14 1.34 -23.49
C ILE A 192 -17.35 0.72 -22.80
N ILE A 193 -18.54 1.11 -23.23
CA ILE A 193 -19.80 0.54 -22.74
C ILE A 193 -20.23 -0.58 -23.67
N THR A 194 -20.56 -1.73 -23.11
CA THR A 194 -20.88 -2.94 -23.83
C THR A 194 -22.39 -3.15 -23.94
N GLU A 195 -22.88 -3.72 -25.04
CA GLU A 195 -24.32 -4.02 -25.20
C GLU A 195 -24.80 -5.07 -24.20
N GLN A 196 -23.95 -6.07 -23.92
CA GLN A 196 -24.21 -7.15 -22.98
C GLN A 196 -23.43 -6.99 -21.68
N LYS A 197 -23.92 -7.65 -20.61
CA LYS A 197 -23.16 -7.78 -19.36
C LYS A 197 -21.88 -8.58 -19.58
N ILE A 198 -20.79 -8.11 -19.00
CA ILE A 198 -19.46 -8.70 -19.01
C ILE A 198 -19.42 -9.85 -18.02
N ASN A 199 -18.95 -11.03 -18.46
CA ASN A 199 -18.73 -12.15 -17.56
C ASN A 199 -17.37 -11.97 -16.86
N LEU A 200 -17.39 -11.71 -15.55
CA LEU A 200 -16.18 -11.45 -14.75
C LEU A 200 -15.21 -12.64 -14.65
N LYS A 201 -15.60 -13.83 -15.11
CA LYS A 201 -14.75 -15.02 -15.16
C LYS A 201 -14.02 -15.18 -16.50
N GLN A 202 -14.32 -14.35 -17.48
CA GLN A 202 -13.69 -14.41 -18.81
C GLN A 202 -12.69 -13.28 -18.95
N THR A 203 -11.59 -13.59 -19.64
CA THR A 203 -10.63 -12.59 -20.12
C THR A 203 -11.07 -12.14 -21.50
N TYR A 204 -11.17 -10.83 -21.71
CA TYR A 204 -11.47 -10.25 -23.02
C TYR A 204 -10.22 -9.57 -23.58
N LYS A 205 -10.01 -9.67 -24.89
CA LYS A 205 -8.89 -9.01 -25.57
C LYS A 205 -9.36 -7.69 -26.17
N VAL A 206 -8.77 -6.60 -25.72
CA VAL A 206 -8.98 -5.25 -26.26
C VAL A 206 -8.00 -5.01 -27.39
N LYS A 207 -8.51 -4.54 -28.53
CA LYS A 207 -7.74 -4.16 -29.71
C LYS A 207 -8.00 -2.69 -30.02
N ILE A 208 -6.94 -1.95 -30.24
CA ILE A 208 -6.98 -0.64 -30.89
C ILE A 208 -6.18 -0.78 -32.17
N GLU A 209 -6.69 -0.26 -33.28
CA GLU A 209 -6.05 -0.38 -34.60
C GLU A 209 -4.57 0.02 -34.56
N ASN A 210 -3.72 -0.79 -35.21
CA ASN A 210 -2.26 -0.62 -35.26
C ASN A 210 -1.53 -0.65 -33.90
N LEU A 211 -2.19 -1.05 -32.81
CA LEU A 211 -1.56 -1.21 -31.50
C LEU A 211 -1.43 -2.68 -31.10
N ALA A 212 -0.51 -2.94 -30.18
CA ALA A 212 -0.48 -4.21 -29.47
C ALA A 212 -1.76 -4.39 -28.63
N ASN A 213 -2.35 -5.58 -28.70
CA ASN A 213 -3.55 -5.92 -27.96
C ASN A 213 -3.24 -6.14 -26.48
N THR A 214 -4.23 -5.94 -25.60
CA THR A 214 -4.11 -6.28 -24.18
C THR A 214 -5.30 -7.07 -23.68
N ASN A 215 -5.11 -7.86 -22.64
CA ASN A 215 -6.16 -8.59 -21.97
C ASN A 215 -6.78 -7.73 -20.86
N THR A 216 -8.09 -7.87 -20.63
CA THR A 216 -8.76 -7.18 -19.54
C THR A 216 -8.37 -7.75 -18.19
N GLU A 217 -8.19 -6.86 -17.22
CA GLU A 217 -8.03 -7.16 -15.80
C GLU A 217 -9.30 -6.82 -15.02
N ILE A 218 -9.45 -7.36 -13.82
CA ILE A 218 -10.54 -6.98 -12.92
C ILE A 218 -10.24 -5.59 -12.34
N GLY A 219 -11.13 -4.64 -12.61
CA GLY A 219 -11.06 -3.27 -12.12
C GLY A 219 -11.95 -3.03 -10.90
N LYS A 220 -12.56 -1.84 -10.85
CA LYS A 220 -13.38 -1.42 -9.71
C LYS A 220 -14.74 -2.15 -9.60
N VAL A 221 -15.10 -3.01 -10.56
CA VAL A 221 -16.39 -3.73 -10.56
C VAL A 221 -16.63 -4.50 -9.26
N ILE A 222 -15.57 -5.06 -8.64
CA ILE A 222 -15.63 -5.80 -7.38
C ILE A 222 -15.95 -4.92 -6.15
N ARG A 223 -16.01 -3.60 -6.33
CA ARG A 223 -16.35 -2.62 -5.28
C ARG A 223 -17.74 -2.02 -5.50
N SER A 224 -18.51 -2.57 -6.44
CA SER A 224 -19.86 -2.08 -6.75
C SER A 224 -20.92 -2.79 -5.91
N GLU A 225 -21.99 -2.07 -5.58
CA GLU A 225 -23.16 -2.64 -4.90
C GLU A 225 -23.78 -3.79 -5.71
N GLU A 226 -23.78 -3.70 -7.05
CA GLU A 226 -24.26 -4.77 -7.92
C GLU A 226 -23.44 -6.05 -7.74
N PHE A 227 -22.11 -5.93 -7.62
CA PHE A 227 -21.24 -7.08 -7.40
C PHE A 227 -21.52 -7.73 -6.04
N ASP A 228 -21.65 -6.94 -4.98
CA ASP A 228 -22.00 -7.45 -3.65
C ASP A 228 -23.37 -8.14 -3.67
N ASN A 229 -24.40 -7.55 -4.26
CA ASN A 229 -25.72 -8.16 -4.35
C ASN A 229 -25.71 -9.51 -5.13
N LEU A 230 -24.90 -9.60 -6.18
CA LEU A 230 -24.79 -10.81 -6.99
C LEU A 230 -23.99 -11.91 -6.29
N PHE A 231 -22.87 -11.56 -5.66
CA PHE A 231 -21.88 -12.53 -5.17
C PHE A 231 -21.79 -12.63 -3.65
N TYR A 232 -22.50 -11.82 -2.87
CA TYR A 232 -22.55 -12.00 -1.42
C TYR A 232 -22.98 -13.42 -1.07
N TYR A 233 -22.14 -14.08 -0.28
CA TYR A 233 -22.36 -15.42 0.24
C TYR A 233 -22.61 -15.36 1.74
N GLY A 234 -23.86 -15.54 2.14
CA GLY A 234 -24.27 -15.52 3.56
C GLY A 234 -24.15 -16.86 4.29
N GLY A 235 -23.51 -17.87 3.67
CA GLY A 235 -23.27 -19.16 4.32
C GLY A 235 -22.18 -19.07 5.39
N ASN A 236 -22.19 -20.02 6.33
CA ASN A 236 -21.27 -20.08 7.46
C ASN A 236 -20.24 -21.21 7.35
N ASP A 237 -20.04 -21.74 6.14
CA ASP A 237 -19.18 -22.90 5.83
C ASP A 237 -17.99 -22.52 4.92
N LEU A 238 -17.59 -21.24 4.92
CA LEU A 238 -16.32 -20.83 4.31
C LEU A 238 -15.14 -21.38 5.12
N GLY A 239 -14.05 -21.66 4.40
CA GLY A 239 -12.88 -22.38 4.88
C GLY A 239 -13.04 -23.89 4.81
N ASN A 240 -12.42 -24.62 5.73
CA ASN A 240 -12.59 -26.07 5.83
C ASN A 240 -13.71 -26.46 6.82
N THR A 241 -14.30 -27.64 6.69
CA THR A 241 -15.18 -28.26 7.70
C THR A 241 -14.78 -29.72 7.83
N TYR A 242 -14.15 -30.06 8.95
CA TYR A 242 -13.59 -31.38 9.21
C TYR A 242 -14.62 -32.31 9.90
N THR A 243 -14.61 -33.57 9.48
CA THR A 243 -15.14 -34.72 10.23
C THR A 243 -14.18 -35.89 10.04
N SER A 244 -14.32 -36.95 10.85
CA SER A 244 -13.51 -38.17 10.67
C SER A 244 -13.80 -38.91 9.35
N GLN A 245 -14.93 -38.63 8.69
CA GLN A 245 -15.35 -39.27 7.44
C GLN A 245 -15.04 -38.46 6.19
N TYR A 246 -14.87 -37.14 6.31
CA TYR A 246 -14.57 -36.24 5.20
C TYR A 246 -14.14 -34.86 5.70
N THR A 247 -13.48 -34.10 4.83
CA THR A 247 -13.30 -32.65 4.98
C THR A 247 -13.85 -31.92 3.76
N LYS A 248 -14.72 -30.94 4.00
CA LYS A 248 -15.20 -30.01 2.97
C LYS A 248 -14.35 -28.75 2.97
N PHE A 249 -14.15 -28.17 1.80
CA PHE A 249 -13.38 -26.94 1.58
C PHE A 249 -14.22 -25.99 0.74
N ARG A 250 -14.29 -24.72 1.15
CA ARG A 250 -15.00 -23.69 0.41
C ARG A 250 -14.27 -22.35 0.48
N VAL A 251 -14.05 -21.74 -0.67
CA VAL A 251 -13.47 -20.39 -0.79
C VAL A 251 -14.34 -19.49 -1.66
N TRP A 252 -14.42 -18.21 -1.33
CA TRP A 252 -15.13 -17.22 -2.15
C TRP A 252 -14.16 -16.57 -3.15
N ALA A 253 -14.36 -16.83 -4.44
CA ALA A 253 -13.53 -16.29 -5.52
C ALA A 253 -14.39 -16.06 -6.79
N PRO A 254 -15.31 -15.08 -6.76
CA PRO A 254 -16.33 -14.89 -7.79
C PRO A 254 -15.79 -14.54 -9.18
N THR A 255 -14.64 -13.87 -9.23
CA THR A 255 -13.96 -13.47 -10.48
C THR A 255 -13.03 -14.55 -11.02
N ALA A 256 -12.82 -15.64 -10.28
CA ALA A 256 -11.99 -16.74 -10.75
C ALA A 256 -12.73 -17.56 -11.81
N SER A 257 -11.99 -17.93 -12.86
CA SER A 257 -12.46 -18.83 -13.92
C SER A 257 -12.31 -20.30 -13.54
N GLU A 258 -11.30 -20.60 -12.72
CA GLU A 258 -10.96 -21.92 -12.20
C GLU A 258 -10.44 -21.80 -10.77
N ALA A 259 -10.64 -22.83 -9.95
CA ALA A 259 -10.02 -22.93 -8.63
C ALA A 259 -9.55 -24.37 -8.35
N LYS A 260 -8.50 -24.48 -7.56
CA LYS A 260 -7.93 -25.74 -7.09
C LYS A 260 -7.67 -25.68 -5.59
N LEU A 261 -7.92 -26.81 -4.93
CA LEU A 261 -7.40 -27.09 -3.60
C LEU A 261 -6.02 -27.69 -3.79
N VAL A 262 -5.01 -27.13 -3.13
CA VAL A 262 -3.65 -27.69 -3.15
C VAL A 262 -3.37 -28.28 -1.77
N THR A 263 -3.00 -29.56 -1.71
CA THR A 263 -2.82 -30.27 -0.44
C THR A 263 -1.39 -30.74 -0.24
N TYR A 264 -0.91 -30.72 0.99
CA TYR A 264 0.46 -31.05 1.39
C TYR A 264 0.46 -32.02 2.57
N LYS A 265 1.45 -32.91 2.61
CA LYS A 265 1.60 -33.87 3.72
C LYS A 265 2.33 -33.26 4.90
N LYS A 266 3.25 -32.32 4.63
CA LYS A 266 4.03 -31.60 5.63
C LYS A 266 3.94 -30.10 5.36
N TRP A 267 4.09 -29.31 6.42
CA TRP A 267 4.13 -27.85 6.31
C TRP A 267 5.26 -27.37 5.38
N SER A 268 6.38 -28.09 5.35
CA SER A 268 7.58 -27.73 4.58
C SER A 268 7.57 -28.19 3.12
N ASP A 269 6.57 -28.98 2.71
CA ASP A 269 6.44 -29.42 1.32
C ASP A 269 6.27 -28.19 0.41
N LYS A 270 7.10 -28.10 -0.63
CA LYS A 270 7.06 -27.00 -1.63
C LYS A 270 6.13 -27.29 -2.80
N ILE A 271 5.83 -28.57 -3.04
CA ILE A 271 4.95 -29.02 -4.13
C ILE A 271 3.81 -29.81 -3.50
N GLY A 272 2.58 -29.35 -3.71
CA GLY A 272 1.37 -30.02 -3.25
C GLY A 272 0.69 -30.82 -4.37
N THR A 273 -0.35 -31.56 -3.99
CA THR A 273 -1.27 -32.21 -4.94
C THR A 273 -2.41 -31.27 -5.26
N GLU A 274 -2.59 -30.93 -6.54
CA GLU A 274 -3.67 -30.05 -6.98
C GLU A 274 -4.95 -30.83 -7.29
N ILE A 275 -6.07 -30.37 -6.76
CA ILE A 275 -7.40 -30.95 -6.96
C ILE A 275 -8.33 -29.87 -7.48
N ASN A 276 -8.95 -30.11 -8.64
CA ASN A 276 -9.92 -29.16 -9.20
C ASN A 276 -11.13 -29.00 -8.27
N MET A 277 -11.47 -27.75 -7.97
CA MET A 277 -12.67 -27.42 -7.20
C MET A 277 -13.86 -27.24 -8.13
N GLN A 278 -15.04 -27.51 -7.61
CA GLN A 278 -16.30 -27.32 -8.31
C GLN A 278 -16.83 -25.91 -8.01
N GLN A 279 -17.35 -25.24 -9.03
CA GLN A 279 -18.02 -23.96 -8.83
C GLN A 279 -19.26 -24.15 -7.94
N GLY A 280 -19.36 -23.34 -6.90
CA GLY A 280 -20.51 -23.23 -6.02
C GLY A 280 -21.35 -22.00 -6.32
N GLU A 281 -22.36 -21.82 -5.48
CA GLU A 281 -23.25 -20.67 -5.44
C GLU A 281 -22.48 -19.38 -5.10
N LYS A 282 -22.99 -18.24 -5.56
CA LYS A 282 -22.50 -16.89 -5.20
C LYS A 282 -20.98 -16.70 -5.38
N GLY A 283 -20.39 -17.38 -6.37
CA GLY A 283 -18.96 -17.26 -6.67
C GLY A 283 -18.04 -18.03 -5.72
N THR A 284 -18.60 -18.93 -4.91
CA THR A 284 -17.80 -19.87 -4.12
C THR A 284 -17.24 -21.00 -4.99
N TRP A 285 -16.20 -21.66 -4.48
CA TRP A 285 -15.59 -22.86 -5.04
C TRP A 285 -15.52 -23.92 -3.95
N LYS A 286 -15.85 -25.17 -4.27
CA LYS A 286 -16.02 -26.27 -3.33
C LYS A 286 -15.16 -27.47 -3.68
N ALA A 287 -14.58 -28.12 -2.68
CA ALA A 287 -14.00 -29.46 -2.80
C ALA A 287 -14.35 -30.30 -1.56
N GLU A 288 -14.36 -31.61 -1.73
CA GLU A 288 -14.56 -32.55 -0.63
C GLU A 288 -13.53 -33.68 -0.73
N LEU A 289 -12.85 -33.94 0.38
CA LEU A 289 -11.93 -35.05 0.54
C LEU A 289 -12.57 -36.08 1.45
N LYS A 290 -12.67 -37.33 0.99
CA LYS A 290 -13.20 -38.45 1.78
C LYS A 290 -12.17 -38.97 2.77
N GLY A 291 -12.63 -39.53 3.87
CA GLY A 291 -11.82 -40.06 4.96
C GLY A 291 -11.30 -38.99 5.91
N ASN A 292 -10.51 -39.44 6.89
CA ASN A 292 -9.91 -38.57 7.89
C ASN A 292 -8.75 -37.77 7.29
N GLN A 293 -8.94 -36.45 7.16
CA GLN A 293 -7.91 -35.54 6.66
C GLN A 293 -7.21 -34.73 7.77
N LYS A 294 -7.36 -35.11 9.04
CA LYS A 294 -6.69 -34.43 10.16
C LYS A 294 -5.17 -34.44 9.96
N GLY A 295 -4.54 -33.29 10.13
CA GLY A 295 -3.10 -33.07 9.89
C GLY A 295 -2.73 -32.74 8.44
N LEU A 296 -3.69 -32.72 7.52
CA LEU A 296 -3.44 -32.28 6.14
C LEU A 296 -3.24 -30.78 6.09
N PHE A 297 -2.22 -30.33 5.36
CA PHE A 297 -2.01 -28.91 5.06
C PHE A 297 -2.60 -28.54 3.69
N TYR A 298 -3.06 -27.30 3.52
CA TYR A 298 -3.68 -26.86 2.28
C TYR A 298 -3.58 -25.36 2.00
N THR A 299 -3.75 -25.02 0.74
CA THR A 299 -3.91 -23.66 0.18
C THR A 299 -4.98 -23.69 -0.91
N TYR A 300 -5.41 -22.52 -1.37
CA TYR A 300 -6.24 -22.38 -2.57
C TYR A 300 -5.46 -21.74 -3.70
N LYS A 301 -5.63 -22.28 -4.90
CA LYS A 301 -5.07 -21.72 -6.13
C LYS A 301 -6.21 -21.32 -7.05
N VAL A 302 -6.31 -20.04 -7.40
CA VAL A 302 -7.39 -19.49 -8.22
C VAL A 302 -6.84 -18.86 -9.48
N LYS A 303 -7.58 -18.98 -10.58
CA LYS A 303 -7.21 -18.39 -11.88
C LYS A 303 -8.05 -17.14 -12.13
N ILE A 304 -7.42 -15.97 -12.07
CA ILE A 304 -8.06 -14.68 -12.36
C ILE A 304 -7.40 -14.12 -13.62
N GLY A 305 -8.21 -13.86 -14.65
CA GLY A 305 -7.68 -13.65 -15.99
C GLY A 305 -6.88 -14.89 -16.44
N ASP A 306 -5.63 -14.65 -16.86
CA ASP A 306 -4.71 -15.72 -17.27
C ASP A 306 -3.71 -16.13 -16.17
N LYS A 307 -3.79 -15.51 -14.98
CA LYS A 307 -2.84 -15.72 -13.89
C LYS A 307 -3.41 -16.65 -12.83
N TRP A 308 -2.66 -17.71 -12.53
CA TRP A 308 -2.88 -18.49 -11.31
C TRP A 308 -2.21 -17.81 -10.13
N THR A 309 -2.96 -17.63 -9.04
CA THR A 309 -2.46 -17.13 -7.76
C THR A 309 -2.82 -18.15 -6.69
N GLU A 310 -1.86 -18.42 -5.81
CA GLU A 310 -2.02 -19.34 -4.68
C GLU A 310 -1.97 -18.55 -3.38
N ALA A 311 -2.87 -18.87 -2.46
CA ALA A 311 -3.03 -18.16 -1.19
C ALA A 311 -3.51 -19.10 -0.08
N VAL A 312 -3.19 -18.73 1.15
CA VAL A 312 -3.78 -19.33 2.35
C VAL A 312 -5.27 -19.03 2.38
N ASP A 313 -6.03 -19.94 2.97
CA ASP A 313 -7.46 -19.79 3.18
C ASP A 313 -7.74 -18.60 4.12
N PRO A 314 -8.48 -17.56 3.69
CA PRO A 314 -8.79 -16.42 4.56
C PRO A 314 -9.64 -16.79 5.78
N TYR A 315 -10.25 -17.97 5.80
CA TYR A 315 -11.08 -18.52 6.87
C TYR A 315 -10.37 -19.63 7.66
N VAL A 316 -9.05 -19.77 7.47
CA VAL A 316 -8.22 -20.77 8.14
C VAL A 316 -8.31 -20.63 9.67
N ARG A 317 -8.46 -21.74 10.38
CA ARG A 317 -8.54 -21.76 11.86
C ARG A 317 -7.34 -22.42 12.54
N ALA A 318 -6.45 -23.00 11.75
CA ALA A 318 -5.18 -23.55 12.18
C ALA A 318 -4.21 -23.45 10.99
N ALA A 319 -2.98 -23.02 11.21
CA ALA A 319 -1.98 -22.88 10.15
C ALA A 319 -0.70 -23.63 10.48
N SER A 320 0.15 -23.82 9.47
CA SER A 320 1.54 -24.22 9.65
C SER A 320 2.33 -23.18 10.43
N VAL A 321 3.56 -23.55 10.84
CA VAL A 321 4.59 -22.58 11.19
C VAL A 321 4.69 -21.49 10.11
N ASN A 322 4.84 -20.23 10.55
CA ASN A 322 4.84 -19.02 9.72
C ASN A 322 3.55 -18.77 8.91
N GLY A 323 2.41 -19.39 9.25
CA GLY A 323 1.13 -19.03 8.63
C GLY A 323 0.91 -19.45 7.16
N ASP A 324 1.95 -19.94 6.47
CA ASP A 324 1.99 -20.15 5.01
C ASP A 324 0.99 -21.18 4.42
N LYS A 325 0.38 -22.02 5.25
CA LYS A 325 -0.59 -23.06 4.84
C LYS A 325 -1.64 -23.26 5.91
N GLY A 326 -2.89 -23.44 5.49
CA GLY A 326 -3.94 -23.90 6.40
C GLY A 326 -3.73 -25.36 6.80
N ALA A 327 -4.21 -25.73 7.97
CA ALA A 327 -4.14 -27.08 8.52
C ALA A 327 -5.55 -27.59 8.87
N VAL A 328 -5.83 -28.82 8.47
CA VAL A 328 -7.08 -29.51 8.84
C VAL A 328 -6.91 -30.08 10.25
N VAL A 329 -7.64 -29.52 11.21
CA VAL A 329 -7.63 -29.96 12.61
C VAL A 329 -9.04 -30.28 13.10
N ASP A 330 -9.12 -31.10 14.15
CA ASP A 330 -10.32 -31.20 14.97
C ASP A 330 -10.22 -30.17 16.10
N LEU A 331 -11.02 -29.10 16.01
CA LEU A 331 -10.98 -28.03 17.02
C LEU A 331 -11.49 -28.51 18.38
N GLU A 332 -12.37 -29.51 18.45
CA GLU A 332 -12.88 -30.01 19.73
C GLU A 332 -11.78 -30.70 20.54
N GLU A 333 -10.78 -31.29 19.87
CA GLU A 333 -9.62 -31.90 20.52
C GLU A 333 -8.66 -30.86 21.15
N THR A 334 -8.78 -29.58 20.77
CA THR A 334 -7.92 -28.50 21.31
C THR A 334 -8.43 -27.91 22.62
N ASN A 335 -9.66 -28.25 23.02
CA ASN A 335 -10.27 -27.74 24.25
C ASN A 335 -9.50 -28.23 25.51
N PRO A 336 -9.02 -27.34 26.38
CA PRO A 336 -8.45 -27.75 27.67
C PRO A 336 -9.45 -28.53 28.52
N LYS A 337 -8.98 -29.42 29.41
CA LYS A 337 -9.82 -30.30 30.26
C LYS A 337 -10.97 -29.61 31.01
N LYS A 338 -10.86 -28.31 31.29
CA LYS A 338 -11.88 -27.51 32.00
C LYS A 338 -12.44 -26.38 31.14
N TRP A 339 -12.37 -26.50 29.82
CA TRP A 339 -12.92 -25.52 28.90
C TRP A 339 -14.43 -25.37 29.10
N LYS A 340 -14.88 -24.14 29.30
CA LYS A 340 -16.28 -23.79 29.49
C LYS A 340 -16.56 -22.52 28.70
N ALA A 341 -16.82 -22.67 27.40
CA ALA A 341 -16.97 -21.56 26.45
C ALA A 341 -17.91 -20.44 26.94
N ASN A 342 -18.97 -20.79 27.69
CA ASN A 342 -19.98 -19.83 28.17
C ASN A 342 -19.73 -19.31 29.60
N LYS A 343 -18.60 -19.64 30.23
CA LYS A 343 -18.31 -19.23 31.61
C LYS A 343 -17.29 -18.10 31.65
N LYS A 344 -17.78 -16.87 31.79
CA LYS A 344 -16.97 -15.69 32.13
C LYS A 344 -17.27 -15.18 33.55
N PRO A 345 -16.35 -14.42 34.19
CA PRO A 345 -16.65 -13.72 35.44
C PRO A 345 -17.90 -12.84 35.31
N LYS A 346 -18.65 -12.66 36.42
CA LYS A 346 -19.80 -11.76 36.43
C LYS A 346 -19.33 -10.33 36.17
N PHE A 347 -19.95 -9.66 35.22
CA PHE A 347 -19.66 -8.29 34.82
C PHE A 347 -20.99 -7.62 34.43
N LYS A 348 -21.29 -6.45 35.00
CA LYS A 348 -22.63 -5.83 34.89
C LYS A 348 -22.66 -4.75 33.82
N ASN A 349 -21.88 -3.68 34.00
CA ASN A 349 -21.90 -2.52 33.12
C ASN A 349 -20.53 -2.30 32.49
N PRO A 350 -20.44 -1.82 31.23
CA PRO A 350 -19.17 -1.50 30.58
C PRO A 350 -18.26 -0.57 31.39
N GLU A 351 -18.83 0.37 32.14
CA GLU A 351 -18.13 1.35 32.98
C GLU A 351 -17.44 0.73 34.20
N ASP A 352 -17.82 -0.50 34.56
CA ASP A 352 -17.14 -1.28 35.61
C ASP A 352 -15.78 -1.82 35.12
N ALA A 353 -15.43 -1.63 33.84
CA ALA A 353 -14.20 -2.15 33.25
C ALA A 353 -12.96 -1.35 33.68
N ILE A 354 -12.01 -2.06 34.27
CA ILE A 354 -10.61 -1.67 34.40
C ILE A 354 -9.81 -2.57 33.46
N ILE A 355 -9.29 -2.01 32.38
CA ILE A 355 -8.58 -2.70 31.31
C ILE A 355 -7.07 -2.58 31.55
N TYR A 356 -6.38 -3.71 31.46
CA TYR A 356 -4.92 -3.80 31.52
C TYR A 356 -4.40 -4.29 30.16
N GLU A 357 -3.80 -3.38 29.40
CA GLU A 357 -3.18 -3.71 28.12
C GLU A 357 -1.88 -4.48 28.34
N LEU A 358 -1.70 -5.56 27.58
CA LEU A 358 -0.68 -6.56 27.83
C LEU A 358 -0.15 -7.16 26.52
N HIS A 359 1.17 -7.27 26.41
CA HIS A 359 1.81 -8.06 25.36
C HIS A 359 2.29 -9.40 25.94
N VAL A 360 2.04 -10.52 25.24
CA VAL A 360 2.35 -11.88 25.72
C VAL A 360 3.84 -12.01 26.05
N ARG A 361 4.71 -11.45 25.21
CA ARG A 361 6.15 -11.49 25.43
C ARG A 361 6.61 -10.59 26.56
N ASP A 362 6.11 -9.36 26.62
CA ASP A 362 6.57 -8.36 27.61
C ASP A 362 6.23 -8.76 29.03
N LEU A 363 5.14 -9.50 29.23
CA LEU A 363 4.76 -10.03 30.54
C LEU A 363 5.89 -10.83 31.22
N SER A 364 6.68 -11.55 30.44
CA SER A 364 7.47 -12.67 30.95
C SER A 364 8.91 -12.73 30.48
N ILE A 365 9.30 -12.01 29.41
CA ILE A 365 10.63 -12.15 28.79
C ILE A 365 11.77 -11.66 29.68
N GLN A 366 11.46 -10.80 30.65
CA GLN A 366 12.42 -10.31 31.65
C GLN A 366 13.03 -11.50 32.42
N PRO A 367 14.36 -11.58 32.60
CA PRO A 367 15.03 -12.79 33.14
C PRO A 367 14.55 -13.20 34.53
N GLU A 368 14.38 -12.22 35.42
CA GLU A 368 13.91 -12.36 36.80
C GLU A 368 12.38 -12.33 36.95
N SER A 369 11.60 -12.46 35.86
CA SER A 369 10.12 -12.43 35.93
C SER A 369 9.52 -13.55 36.80
N GLY A 370 10.30 -14.58 37.10
CA GLY A 370 9.85 -15.78 37.81
C GLY A 370 8.98 -16.71 36.97
N ILE A 371 8.70 -16.35 35.71
CA ILE A 371 7.94 -17.16 34.75
C ILE A 371 8.90 -18.12 34.02
N LYS A 372 8.49 -19.38 33.87
CA LYS A 372 9.28 -20.42 33.19
C LYS A 372 9.14 -20.34 31.67
N GLN A 373 7.91 -20.33 31.17
CA GLN A 373 7.56 -20.24 29.75
C GLN A 373 7.60 -18.79 29.27
N LYS A 374 8.79 -18.20 29.33
CA LYS A 374 9.01 -16.81 28.93
C LYS A 374 8.67 -16.58 27.46
N GLY A 375 7.91 -15.54 27.18
CA GLY A 375 7.51 -15.18 25.83
C GLY A 375 6.32 -15.95 25.26
N LYS A 376 5.69 -16.84 26.05
CA LYS A 376 4.72 -17.83 25.54
C LYS A 376 3.34 -17.70 26.19
N TYR A 377 2.31 -18.20 25.51
CA TYR A 377 0.94 -18.26 26.04
C TYR A 377 0.88 -18.95 27.41
N LEU A 378 1.53 -20.12 27.53
CA LEU A 378 1.57 -20.84 28.80
C LEU A 378 2.21 -20.04 29.94
N GLY A 379 3.15 -19.14 29.64
CA GLY A 379 3.77 -18.24 30.62
C GLY A 379 2.76 -17.27 31.24
N VAL A 380 1.75 -16.85 30.48
CA VAL A 380 0.65 -16.00 30.95
C VAL A 380 -0.22 -16.73 31.99
N THR A 381 -0.26 -18.07 31.94
CA THR A 381 -1.11 -18.89 32.81
C THR A 381 -0.43 -19.34 34.11
N GLU A 382 0.88 -19.11 34.23
CA GLU A 382 1.67 -19.56 35.37
C GLU A 382 1.24 -18.91 36.69
N LYS A 383 1.25 -19.71 37.75
CA LYS A 383 0.87 -19.30 39.12
C LYS A 383 2.06 -19.46 40.05
N GLY A 384 2.04 -18.69 41.13
CA GLY A 384 3.09 -18.60 42.13
C GLY A 384 4.35 -17.89 41.65
N THR A 385 4.29 -17.17 40.52
CA THR A 385 5.47 -16.53 39.93
C THR A 385 5.85 -15.30 40.75
N LYS A 386 7.15 -15.18 41.03
CA LYS A 386 7.71 -14.11 41.85
C LYS A 386 8.99 -13.60 41.23
N GLY A 387 9.14 -12.28 41.23
CA GLY A 387 10.38 -11.60 40.87
C GLY A 387 11.28 -11.34 42.08
N PRO A 388 12.25 -10.42 41.93
CA PRO A 388 13.11 -9.98 43.02
C PRO A 388 12.30 -9.58 44.26
N GLU A 389 12.87 -9.83 45.44
CA GLU A 389 12.25 -9.52 46.74
C GLU A 389 10.89 -10.20 47.01
N GLY A 390 10.52 -11.20 46.18
CA GLY A 390 9.29 -11.97 46.35
C GLY A 390 8.02 -11.28 45.84
N VAL A 391 8.17 -10.20 45.05
CA VAL A 391 7.05 -9.49 44.42
C VAL A 391 6.31 -10.43 43.47
N LYS A 392 4.98 -10.50 43.56
CA LYS A 392 4.16 -11.30 42.64
C LYS A 392 4.28 -10.73 41.22
N THR A 393 4.42 -11.61 40.24
CA THR A 393 4.50 -11.27 38.81
C THR A 393 3.38 -11.97 38.03
N GLY A 394 3.30 -11.73 36.71
CA GLY A 394 2.42 -12.50 35.82
C GLY A 394 0.94 -12.47 36.22
N LEU A 395 0.30 -13.63 36.15
CA LEU A 395 -1.12 -13.80 36.47
C LEU A 395 -1.47 -13.39 37.91
N ASP A 396 -0.60 -13.71 38.87
CA ASP A 396 -0.86 -13.39 40.28
C ASP A 396 -0.76 -11.90 40.57
N HIS A 397 0.12 -11.18 39.85
CA HIS A 397 0.18 -9.73 39.90
C HIS A 397 -1.11 -9.11 39.38
N MET A 398 -1.53 -9.47 38.16
CA MET A 398 -2.76 -8.94 37.56
C MET A 398 -3.98 -9.20 38.45
N LYS A 399 -4.08 -10.42 39.00
CA LYS A 399 -5.13 -10.76 39.97
C LYS A 399 -5.05 -9.93 41.25
N ASN A 400 -3.86 -9.65 41.77
CA ASN A 400 -3.67 -8.86 42.98
C ASN A 400 -3.94 -7.37 42.74
N LEU A 401 -3.60 -6.85 41.55
CA LEU A 401 -3.88 -5.48 41.11
C LEU A 401 -5.39 -5.21 41.02
N GLY A 402 -6.19 -6.25 40.77
CA GLY A 402 -7.65 -6.18 40.77
C GLY A 402 -8.26 -5.70 39.45
N VAL A 403 -7.49 -5.77 38.36
CA VAL A 403 -8.00 -5.46 37.02
C VAL A 403 -9.12 -6.43 36.62
N THR A 404 -10.07 -5.93 35.84
CA THR A 404 -11.25 -6.72 35.43
C THR A 404 -11.06 -7.39 34.08
N HIS A 405 -10.26 -6.77 33.20
CA HIS A 405 -10.03 -7.20 31.83
C HIS A 405 -8.54 -7.11 31.52
N VAL A 406 -8.04 -8.12 30.82
CA VAL A 406 -6.73 -8.09 30.16
C VAL A 406 -7.01 -7.90 28.68
N GLN A 407 -6.47 -6.84 28.10
CA GLN A 407 -6.49 -6.62 26.67
C GLN A 407 -5.14 -7.04 26.13
N PHE A 408 -5.10 -8.15 25.40
CA PHE A 408 -3.88 -8.53 24.71
C PHE A 408 -3.65 -7.61 23.51
N LEU A 409 -2.40 -7.19 23.31
CA LEU A 409 -1.90 -6.84 21.98
C LEU A 409 -2.14 -8.03 21.01
N PRO A 410 -2.02 -7.84 19.69
CA PRO A 410 -2.28 -8.87 18.69
C PRO A 410 -1.80 -10.28 19.08
N ILE A 411 -2.74 -11.22 19.11
CA ILE A 411 -2.51 -12.66 19.30
C ILE A 411 -3.07 -13.49 18.15
N PHE A 412 -3.56 -12.83 17.09
CA PHE A 412 -3.73 -13.47 15.80
C PHE A 412 -2.36 -13.60 15.13
N ASP A 413 -2.25 -14.54 14.20
CA ASP A 413 -1.05 -14.81 13.39
C ASP A 413 -0.65 -13.55 12.59
N TYR A 414 0.62 -13.13 12.73
CA TYR A 414 1.17 -11.94 12.11
C TYR A 414 2.52 -12.22 11.40
N ALA A 415 2.87 -11.40 10.40
CA ALA A 415 3.91 -11.75 9.41
C ALA A 415 5.36 -11.49 9.84
N SER A 416 5.59 -10.63 10.83
CA SER A 416 6.91 -10.04 11.10
C SER A 416 7.81 -10.80 12.06
N VAL A 417 7.42 -11.99 12.53
CA VAL A 417 8.27 -12.86 13.37
C VAL A 417 8.40 -14.23 12.71
N ASN A 418 9.63 -14.69 12.51
CA ASN A 418 9.89 -16.02 11.97
C ASN A 418 9.77 -17.07 13.09
N GLU A 419 8.66 -17.79 13.08
CA GLU A 419 8.31 -18.85 14.03
C GLU A 419 9.21 -20.10 13.92
N GLU A 420 9.95 -20.27 12.82
CA GLU A 420 10.93 -21.37 12.68
C GLU A 420 12.19 -21.12 13.54
N ASN A 421 12.54 -19.85 13.77
CA ASN A 421 13.76 -19.44 14.47
C ASN A 421 13.53 -19.30 15.98
N LEU A 422 13.17 -20.39 16.66
CA LEU A 422 12.87 -20.40 18.09
C LEU A 422 14.03 -19.96 19.00
N ASN A 423 15.27 -20.05 18.53
CA ASN A 423 16.48 -19.73 19.30
C ASN A 423 16.94 -18.28 19.15
N GLU A 424 16.36 -17.52 18.21
CA GLU A 424 16.72 -16.13 17.97
C GLU A 424 15.69 -15.21 18.64
N PRO A 425 16.12 -14.29 19.53
CA PRO A 425 15.21 -13.33 20.11
C PRO A 425 14.63 -12.40 19.04
N GLN A 426 13.33 -12.55 18.79
CA GLN A 426 12.55 -11.72 17.88
C GLN A 426 11.45 -10.99 18.65
N TYR A 427 11.03 -9.83 18.16
CA TYR A 427 10.00 -9.01 18.78
C TYR A 427 9.23 -8.21 17.72
N ASN A 428 7.91 -8.26 17.79
CA ASN A 428 7.02 -7.29 17.17
C ASN A 428 5.76 -7.16 18.04
N TRP A 429 5.03 -6.06 17.89
CA TRP A 429 3.70 -5.89 18.50
C TRP A 429 2.60 -6.68 17.77
N GLY A 430 2.81 -7.06 16.51
CA GLY A 430 1.88 -7.91 15.74
C GLY A 430 0.75 -7.16 15.02
N TYR A 431 0.88 -5.84 14.81
CA TYR A 431 -0.09 -5.03 14.05
C TYR A 431 0.06 -5.18 12.52
N ASP A 432 0.42 -6.37 12.08
CA ASP A 432 0.69 -6.78 10.70
C ASP A 432 0.03 -8.14 10.43
N PRO A 433 -1.31 -8.18 10.41
CA PRO A 433 -2.06 -9.44 10.39
C PRO A 433 -1.76 -10.27 9.14
N GLU A 434 -1.53 -11.56 9.34
CA GLU A 434 -1.37 -12.55 8.28
C GLU A 434 -2.61 -13.46 8.19
N ASN A 435 -2.95 -14.14 9.29
CA ASN A 435 -4.15 -14.98 9.39
C ASN A 435 -5.03 -14.57 10.58
N PHE A 436 -6.12 -13.86 10.31
CA PHE A 436 -7.00 -13.27 11.35
C PHE A 436 -7.66 -14.25 12.32
N ASN A 437 -7.75 -15.53 11.95
CA ASN A 437 -8.49 -16.56 12.70
C ASN A 437 -7.59 -17.65 13.29
N VAL A 438 -6.27 -17.44 13.28
CA VAL A 438 -5.26 -18.38 13.81
C VAL A 438 -4.51 -17.67 14.94
N PRO A 439 -4.28 -18.32 16.09
CA PRO A 439 -3.40 -17.77 17.11
C PRO A 439 -1.95 -17.61 16.59
N GLU A 440 -1.25 -16.58 17.03
CA GLU A 440 0.16 -16.36 16.72
C GLU A 440 1.01 -17.54 17.20
N GLY A 441 1.88 -18.08 16.33
CA GLY A 441 2.70 -19.25 16.64
C GLY A 441 3.99 -18.93 17.36
N SER A 442 4.57 -17.72 17.25
CA SER A 442 5.78 -17.39 18.02
C SER A 442 5.55 -17.38 19.53
N TYR A 443 4.30 -17.21 19.99
CA TYR A 443 3.89 -17.36 21.38
C TYR A 443 3.56 -18.80 21.79
N SER A 444 3.50 -19.73 20.84
CA SER A 444 3.33 -21.17 21.12
C SER A 444 4.65 -21.82 21.58
N THR A 445 4.56 -22.85 22.42
CA THR A 445 5.75 -23.66 22.74
C THR A 445 6.20 -24.55 21.57
N ASN A 446 5.29 -24.85 20.63
CA ASN A 446 5.60 -25.61 19.42
C ASN A 446 4.76 -25.11 18.22
N PRO A 447 5.25 -24.13 17.45
CA PRO A 447 4.52 -23.61 16.29
C PRO A 447 4.42 -24.60 15.11
N PHE A 448 5.22 -25.66 15.10
CA PHE A 448 5.22 -26.68 14.03
C PHE A 448 4.02 -27.62 14.10
N GLU A 449 3.37 -27.72 15.27
CA GLU A 449 2.16 -28.51 15.47
C GLU A 449 0.94 -27.57 15.57
N PRO A 450 0.08 -27.50 14.53
CA PRO A 450 -0.97 -26.48 14.42
C PRO A 450 -1.94 -26.43 15.60
N THR A 451 -2.18 -27.56 16.28
CA THR A 451 -3.11 -27.65 17.41
C THR A 451 -2.53 -27.14 18.73
N VAL A 452 -1.19 -27.07 18.87
CA VAL A 452 -0.55 -26.64 20.13
C VAL A 452 -0.89 -25.18 20.42
N ARG A 453 -0.72 -24.28 19.44
CA ARG A 453 -1.02 -22.84 19.59
C ARG A 453 -2.50 -22.52 19.87
N ILE A 454 -3.40 -23.45 19.56
CA ILE A 454 -4.85 -23.32 19.83
C ILE A 454 -5.18 -23.80 21.24
N THR A 455 -4.44 -24.82 21.70
CA THR A 455 -4.66 -25.45 23.01
C THR A 455 -4.07 -24.61 24.16
N GLU A 456 -2.90 -24.01 23.91
CA GLU A 456 -2.22 -23.08 24.83
C GLU A 456 -2.96 -21.76 24.96
#